data_AF-A0A965VF08-F1
#
_entry.id   AF-A0A965VF08-F1
#
_cell.length_a   1.000
_cell.length_b   1.000
_cell.length_c   1.000
_cell.angle_alpha   90.00
_cell.angle_beta   90.00
_cell.angle_gamma   90.00
#
_symmetry.space_group_name_H-M   'P 1'
#
loop_
_entity.id
_entity.type
_entity.pdbx_description
1 polymer ?
#
loop_
_entity_poly.entity_id
_entity_poly.type
_entity_poly.pdbx_seq_one_letter_code
_entity_poly.pdbx_strand_id
1 'polypeptide(L)'
;VDHPTAAVWLAWDRDSDTIYITDTYRKSEPGIAGHAMAIRARGDWVPIAWPHDGLQRDKGGSGEQLAKQYRDQGLNLLKDKATFEDGSNGVEAGLSEMLTRMQTMRLRVFSHLEDWFEEFRLYHRKDGMVVKLTDDLMSATRYAMMMRRMAKTQEEAEARIRTNRLPTATPFGVFDEVTGY
;
A
#
# COMPACT_ATOMS: atom_id res chain seq x y z
N VAL A 1 4.45 12.16 -21.78
CA VAL A 1 3.65 10.92 -21.75
C VAL A 1 3.07 10.83 -20.36
N ASP A 2 1.76 10.91 -20.14
CA ASP A 2 1.21 10.87 -18.78
C ASP A 2 1.39 9.47 -18.16
N HIS A 3 1.91 9.34 -16.93
CA HIS A 3 2.00 8.01 -16.27
C HIS A 3 0.67 7.78 -15.53
N PRO A 4 0.03 6.62 -15.71
CA PRO A 4 -1.19 6.29 -14.98
C PRO A 4 -0.91 6.19 -13.48
N THR A 5 -1.90 6.53 -12.65
CA THR A 5 -1.84 6.14 -11.23
C THR A 5 -2.14 4.65 -11.13
N ALA A 6 -1.25 3.92 -10.48
CA ALA A 6 -1.40 2.49 -10.22
C ALA A 6 -1.49 2.17 -8.72
N ALA A 7 -2.33 1.19 -8.38
CA ALA A 7 -2.44 0.60 -7.06
C ALA A 7 -2.62 -0.92 -7.17
N VAL A 8 -2.13 -1.64 -6.16
CA VAL A 8 -2.16 -3.10 -6.11
C VAL A 8 -2.60 -3.52 -4.72
N TRP A 9 -3.51 -4.49 -4.64
CA TRP A 9 -3.95 -5.10 -3.38
C TRP A 9 -3.31 -6.45 -3.19
N LEU A 10 -2.74 -6.61 -1.99
CA LEU A 10 -1.95 -7.77 -1.62
C LEU A 10 -2.54 -8.41 -0.37
N ALA A 11 -2.66 -9.74 -0.38
CA ALA A 11 -2.84 -10.56 0.81
C ALA A 11 -1.55 -11.36 1.08
N TRP A 12 -1.14 -11.43 2.33
CA TRP A 12 0.05 -12.19 2.75
C TRP A 12 -0.36 -13.29 3.70
N ASP A 13 -0.20 -14.54 3.25
CA ASP A 13 -0.26 -15.71 4.11
C ASP A 13 1.09 -15.87 4.80
N ARG A 14 1.10 -15.63 6.12
CA ARG A 14 2.32 -15.69 6.95
C ARG A 14 2.79 -17.11 7.21
N ASP A 15 1.90 -18.10 7.16
CA ASP A 15 2.24 -19.49 7.47
C ASP A 15 3.00 -20.13 6.31
N SER A 16 2.58 -19.85 5.07
CA SER A 16 3.28 -20.31 3.87
C SER A 16 4.27 -19.30 3.28
N ASP A 17 4.36 -18.10 3.86
CA ASP A 17 5.05 -16.93 3.30
C ASP A 17 4.68 -16.66 1.83
N THR A 18 3.39 -16.80 1.51
CA THR A 18 2.87 -16.60 0.17
C THR A 18 2.15 -15.26 0.05
N ILE A 19 2.55 -14.49 -0.95
CA ILE A 19 1.94 -13.24 -1.34
C ILE A 19 0.97 -13.50 -2.48
N TYR A 20 -0.26 -13.01 -2.33
CA TYR A 20 -1.31 -13.05 -3.34
C TYR A 20 -1.64 -11.63 -3.79
N ILE A 21 -1.50 -11.37 -5.08
CA ILE A 21 -2.02 -10.16 -5.70
C ILE A 21 -3.47 -10.41 -6.09
N THR A 22 -4.35 -9.67 -5.42
CA THR A 22 -5.81 -9.93 -5.40
C THR A 22 -6.59 -8.97 -6.27
N ASP A 23 -6.10 -7.74 -6.43
CA ASP A 23 -6.75 -6.71 -7.23
C ASP A 23 -5.71 -5.68 -7.72
N THR A 24 -6.04 -4.97 -8.78
CA THR A 24 -5.23 -3.92 -9.40
C THR A 24 -6.11 -2.74 -9.80
N TYR A 25 -5.49 -1.56 -9.83
CA TYR A 25 -6.09 -0.37 -10.38
C TYR A 25 -5.02 0.38 -11.16
N ARG A 26 -5.29 0.68 -12.43
CA ARG A 26 -4.42 1.48 -13.29
C ARG A 26 -5.28 2.38 -14.16
N LYS A 27 -5.13 3.70 -14.01
CA LYS A 27 -5.90 4.66 -14.81
C LYS A 27 -5.15 5.98 -15.01
N SER A 28 -5.32 6.59 -16.17
CA SER A 28 -4.86 7.97 -16.46
C SER A 28 -6.03 8.96 -16.33
N GLU A 29 -5.73 10.19 -15.87
CA GLU A 29 -6.61 11.37 -15.94
C GLU A 29 -7.90 11.51 -15.06
N PRO A 30 -8.16 10.77 -13.95
CA PRO A 30 -9.29 11.07 -13.06
C PRO A 30 -8.98 12.08 -11.92
N GLY A 31 -7.76 12.66 -11.89
CA GLY A 31 -7.30 13.52 -10.80
C GLY A 31 -7.21 12.80 -9.44
N ILE A 32 -6.67 13.47 -8.42
CA ILE A 32 -6.39 12.85 -7.10
C ILE A 32 -7.67 12.33 -6.42
N ALA A 33 -8.76 13.10 -6.45
CA ALA A 33 -10.03 12.69 -5.84
C ALA A 33 -10.63 11.45 -6.51
N GLY A 34 -10.56 11.36 -7.85
CA GLY A 34 -11.07 10.21 -8.59
C GLY A 34 -10.25 8.94 -8.34
N HIS A 35 -8.92 9.06 -8.30
CA HIS A 35 -8.05 7.95 -7.89
C HIS A 35 -8.32 7.51 -6.44
N ALA A 36 -8.44 8.46 -5.52
CA ALA A 36 -8.67 8.15 -4.11
C ALA A 36 -10.00 7.43 -3.89
N MET A 37 -11.08 7.89 -4.54
CA MET A 37 -12.38 7.23 -4.49
C MET A 37 -12.31 5.78 -4.99
N ALA A 38 -11.66 5.53 -6.13
CA ALA A 38 -11.53 4.19 -6.69
C ALA A 38 -10.75 3.24 -5.76
N ILE A 39 -9.65 3.73 -5.16
CA ILE A 39 -8.83 2.93 -4.24
C ILE A 39 -9.60 2.65 -2.94
N ARG A 40 -10.30 3.65 -2.40
CA ARG A 40 -11.10 3.53 -1.17
C ARG A 40 -12.28 2.56 -1.30
N ALA A 41 -12.80 2.37 -2.51
CA ALA A 41 -13.87 1.41 -2.76
C ALA A 41 -13.51 -0.05 -2.41
N ARG A 42 -12.22 -0.36 -2.20
CA ARG A 42 -11.73 -1.68 -1.75
C ARG A 42 -11.58 -1.80 -0.23
N GLY A 43 -11.89 -0.74 0.51
CA GLY A 43 -11.86 -0.71 1.96
C GLY A 43 -10.95 0.40 2.48
N ASP A 44 -11.55 1.36 3.19
CA ASP A 44 -10.83 2.47 3.84
C ASP A 44 -9.83 2.01 4.90
N TRP A 45 -9.98 0.77 5.40
CA TRP A 45 -9.14 0.20 6.44
C TRP A 45 -7.76 -0.26 5.92
N VAL A 46 -7.61 -0.51 4.63
CA VAL A 46 -6.41 -1.13 4.03
C VAL A 46 -5.21 -0.17 4.14
N PRO A 47 -4.09 -0.57 4.77
CA PRO A 47 -2.87 0.23 4.80
C PRO A 47 -2.23 0.35 3.41
N ILE A 48 -1.87 1.57 2.99
CA ILE A 48 -1.35 1.82 1.64
C ILE A 48 0.10 2.28 1.70
N ALA A 49 0.99 1.48 1.11
CA ALA A 49 2.38 1.86 0.86
C ALA A 49 2.48 2.84 -0.31
N TRP A 50 3.40 3.79 -0.22
CA TRP A 50 3.58 4.83 -1.23
C TRP A 50 5.05 5.08 -1.53
N PRO A 51 5.39 5.45 -2.78
CA PRO A 51 6.77 5.56 -3.23
C PRO A 51 7.48 6.78 -2.62
N HIS A 52 8.81 6.74 -2.65
CA HIS A 52 9.62 7.92 -2.36
C HIS A 52 9.49 9.01 -3.43
N ASP A 53 9.14 8.61 -4.65
CA ASP A 53 9.29 9.41 -5.86
C ASP A 53 7.94 9.88 -6.42
N GLY A 54 7.07 10.43 -5.57
CA GLY A 54 5.86 11.13 -6.02
C GLY A 54 6.13 12.49 -6.70
N LEU A 55 7.37 12.74 -7.15
CA LEU A 55 7.95 14.08 -7.29
C LEU A 55 8.70 14.34 -8.60
N GLN A 56 9.10 13.31 -9.36
CA GLN A 56 9.94 13.50 -10.54
C GLN A 56 9.26 14.20 -11.73
N ARG A 57 8.00 14.61 -11.60
CA ARG A 57 7.28 15.39 -12.62
C ARG A 57 7.02 16.80 -12.13
N ASP A 58 7.90 17.69 -12.59
CA ASP A 58 7.71 19.13 -12.74
C ASP A 58 7.04 19.89 -11.58
N LYS A 59 7.87 20.71 -10.92
CA LYS A 59 7.49 21.84 -10.05
C LYS A 59 7.00 21.46 -8.64
N GLY A 60 7.95 21.06 -7.80
CA GLY A 60 8.08 21.62 -6.45
C GLY A 60 7.22 21.06 -5.32
N GLY A 61 6.42 20.02 -5.56
CA GLY A 61 5.63 19.40 -4.49
C GLY A 61 6.22 18.09 -4.01
N SER A 62 6.76 18.02 -2.78
CA SER A 62 7.40 16.80 -2.27
C SER A 62 6.49 15.57 -2.38
N GLY A 63 7.01 14.34 -2.50
CA GLY A 63 6.18 13.14 -2.49
C GLY A 63 5.28 13.06 -1.23
N GLU A 64 5.68 13.77 -0.16
CA GLU A 64 4.88 14.00 1.03
C GLU A 64 3.67 14.92 0.80
N GLN A 65 3.78 15.94 -0.06
CA GLN A 65 2.63 16.76 -0.45
C GLN A 65 1.60 15.94 -1.25
N LEU A 66 2.04 15.10 -2.20
CA LEU A 66 1.12 14.22 -2.92
C LEU A 66 0.47 13.21 -1.98
N ALA A 67 1.26 12.60 -1.08
CA ALA A 67 0.75 11.71 -0.05
C ALA A 67 -0.22 12.44 0.89
N LYS A 68 0.03 13.71 1.24
CA LYS A 68 -0.89 14.52 2.02
C LYS A 68 -2.22 14.71 1.28
N GLN A 69 -2.20 15.06 0.00
CA GLN A 69 -3.42 15.23 -0.79
C GLN A 69 -4.24 13.95 -0.84
N TYR A 70 -3.61 12.78 -1.02
CA TYR A 70 -4.29 11.49 -0.95
C TYR A 70 -4.82 11.15 0.46
N ARG A 71 -4.09 11.48 1.54
CA ARG A 71 -4.58 11.35 2.93
C ARG A 71 -5.78 12.26 3.20
N ASP A 72 -5.77 13.49 2.69
CA ASP A 72 -6.87 14.44 2.81
C ASP A 72 -8.14 13.91 2.10
N GLN A 73 -7.99 13.04 1.08
CA GLN A 73 -9.10 12.30 0.45
C GLN A 73 -9.54 11.04 1.22
N GLY A 74 -8.96 10.75 2.38
CA GLY A 74 -9.33 9.63 3.26
C GLY A 74 -8.61 8.31 3.00
N LEU A 75 -7.53 8.30 2.21
CA LEU A 75 -6.71 7.10 2.03
C LEU A 75 -5.85 6.84 3.26
N ASN A 76 -5.81 5.58 3.70
CA ASN A 76 -4.98 5.12 4.82
C ASN A 76 -3.52 4.90 4.40
N LEU A 77 -2.86 5.96 3.92
CA LEU A 77 -1.45 5.93 3.55
C LEU A 77 -0.57 5.76 4.79
N LEU A 78 0.37 4.83 4.70
CA LEU A 78 1.38 4.61 5.74
C LEU A 78 2.13 5.90 6.06
N LYS A 79 2.58 6.04 7.32
CA LYS A 79 3.33 7.22 7.76
C LYS A 79 4.59 7.41 6.93
N ASP A 80 5.36 6.34 6.80
CA ASP A 80 6.64 6.34 6.13
C ASP A 80 6.52 5.81 4.71
N LYS A 81 7.47 6.23 3.86
CA LYS A 81 7.61 5.79 2.46
C LYS A 81 8.01 4.32 2.40
N ALA A 82 7.81 3.69 1.24
CA ALA A 82 8.12 2.28 1.06
C ALA A 82 9.61 1.95 1.21
N THR A 83 9.95 1.22 2.28
CA THR A 83 11.29 0.75 2.62
C THR A 83 11.28 -0.73 3.00
N PHE A 84 12.42 -1.40 2.88
CA PHE A 84 12.67 -2.72 3.48
C PHE A 84 12.79 -2.62 5.01
N GLU A 85 12.88 -3.77 5.67
CA GLU A 85 13.05 -3.87 7.12
C GLU A 85 14.34 -3.21 7.63
N ASP A 86 15.40 -3.25 6.82
CA ASP A 86 16.68 -2.59 7.10
C ASP A 86 16.66 -1.08 6.79
N GLY A 87 15.51 -0.54 6.36
CA GLY A 87 15.34 0.86 5.99
C GLY A 87 15.83 1.21 4.57
N SER A 88 16.42 0.26 3.84
CA SER A 88 16.83 0.46 2.46
C SER A 88 15.62 0.53 1.50
N ASN A 89 15.82 1.04 0.29
CA ASN A 89 14.77 1.14 -0.73
C ASN A 89 15.26 0.78 -2.14
N GLY A 90 16.29 -0.07 -2.21
CA GLY A 90 16.94 -0.45 -3.47
C GLY A 90 15.98 -1.14 -4.44
N VAL A 91 15.91 -0.63 -5.67
CA VAL A 91 15.05 -1.19 -6.73
C VAL A 91 15.47 -2.62 -7.06
N GLU A 92 16.77 -2.87 -7.25
CA GLU A 92 17.31 -4.19 -7.59
C GLU A 92 17.04 -5.24 -6.51
N ALA A 93 17.15 -4.86 -5.24
CA ALA A 93 16.81 -5.76 -4.13
C ALA A 93 15.34 -6.19 -4.19
N GLY A 94 14.43 -5.26 -4.47
CA GLY A 94 13.01 -5.56 -4.60
C GLY A 94 12.70 -6.42 -5.82
N LEU A 95 13.40 -6.23 -6.94
CA LEU A 95 13.21 -7.07 -8.11
C LEU A 95 13.77 -8.48 -7.93
N SER A 96 14.90 -8.60 -7.25
CA SER A 96 15.50 -9.89 -6.89
C SER A 96 14.58 -10.68 -5.96
N GLU A 97 14.02 -10.04 -4.92
CA GLU A 97 13.06 -10.69 -4.02
C GLU A 97 11.77 -11.09 -4.77
N MET A 98 11.24 -10.21 -5.61
CA MET A 98 10.02 -10.48 -6.38
C MET A 98 10.21 -11.68 -7.31
N LEU A 99 11.32 -11.72 -8.06
CA LEU A 99 11.67 -12.86 -8.94
C LEU A 99 11.84 -14.16 -8.13
N THR A 100 12.54 -14.09 -7.00
CA THR A 100 12.73 -15.25 -6.10
C THR A 100 11.39 -15.79 -5.61
N ARG A 101 10.47 -14.92 -5.20
CA ARG A 101 9.13 -15.32 -4.76
C ARG A 101 8.32 -15.94 -5.89
N MET A 102 8.42 -15.43 -7.12
CA MET A 102 7.77 -16.05 -8.29
C MET A 102 8.30 -17.46 -8.55
N GLN A 103 9.63 -17.64 -8.59
CA GLN A 103 10.27 -18.93 -8.84
C GLN A 103 9.95 -19.97 -7.75
N THR A 104 9.81 -19.52 -6.51
CA THR A 104 9.45 -20.35 -5.36
C THR A 104 7.95 -20.48 -5.12
N MET A 105 7.11 -20.00 -6.05
CA MET A 105 5.64 -20.02 -5.95
C MET A 105 5.05 -19.25 -4.74
N ARG A 106 5.84 -18.35 -4.14
CA ARG A 106 5.49 -17.47 -3.02
C ARG A 106 5.01 -16.08 -3.44
N LEU A 107 4.95 -15.79 -4.74
CA LEU A 107 4.22 -14.65 -5.29
C LEU A 107 3.26 -15.16 -6.35
N ARG A 108 1.96 -15.03 -6.09
CA ARG A 108 0.88 -15.54 -6.95
C ARG A 108 -0.04 -14.38 -7.30
N VAL A 109 -0.50 -14.35 -8.55
CA VAL A 109 -1.36 -13.28 -9.08
C VAL A 109 -2.65 -13.90 -9.55
N PHE A 110 -3.79 -13.30 -9.21
CA PHE A 110 -5.08 -13.80 -9.66
C PHE A 110 -5.20 -13.67 -11.18
N SER A 111 -5.73 -14.69 -11.84
CA SER A 111 -5.69 -14.83 -13.30
C SER A 111 -6.46 -13.76 -14.06
N HIS A 112 -7.41 -13.09 -13.42
CA HIS A 112 -8.25 -12.05 -14.02
C HIS A 112 -7.58 -10.66 -14.05
N LEU A 113 -6.38 -10.51 -13.47
CA LEU A 113 -5.62 -9.26 -13.41
C LEU A 113 -4.82 -9.06 -14.71
N GLU A 114 -5.54 -8.91 -15.83
CA GLU A 114 -4.95 -8.84 -17.17
C GLU A 114 -3.96 -7.68 -17.33
N ASP A 115 -4.27 -6.52 -16.74
CA ASP A 115 -3.43 -5.33 -16.74
C ASP A 115 -2.07 -5.54 -16.06
N TRP A 116 -2.06 -6.32 -14.97
CA TRP A 116 -0.83 -6.74 -14.30
C TRP A 116 0.02 -7.63 -15.21
N PHE A 117 -0.59 -8.61 -15.87
CA PHE A 117 0.12 -9.53 -16.76
C PHE A 117 0.61 -8.82 -18.03
N GLU A 118 -0.09 -7.81 -18.52
CA GLU A 118 0.37 -6.95 -19.61
C GLU A 118 1.70 -6.27 -19.26
N GLU A 119 1.78 -5.61 -18.11
CA GLU A 119 3.03 -4.97 -17.67
C GLU A 119 4.13 -6.00 -17.43
N PHE A 120 3.80 -7.10 -16.76
CA PHE A 120 4.76 -8.16 -16.47
C PHE A 120 5.40 -8.73 -17.75
N ARG A 121 4.62 -8.93 -18.81
CA ARG A 121 5.13 -9.42 -20.12
C ARG A 121 6.06 -8.43 -20.80
N LEU A 122 5.83 -7.13 -20.60
CA LEU A 122 6.63 -6.06 -21.20
C LEU A 122 7.83 -5.66 -20.32
N TYR A 123 7.87 -6.13 -19.07
CA TYR A 123 8.91 -5.77 -18.11
C TYR A 123 10.24 -6.43 -18.48
N HIS A 124 11.20 -5.63 -18.94
CA HIS A 124 12.51 -6.11 -19.41
C HIS A 124 13.65 -5.17 -19.00
N ARG A 125 14.87 -5.68 -19.19
CA ARG A 125 16.10 -4.91 -18.98
C ARG A 125 16.72 -4.52 -20.31
N LYS A 126 17.29 -3.32 -20.35
CA LYS A 126 18.12 -2.81 -21.43
C LYS A 126 19.38 -2.22 -20.82
N ASP A 127 20.55 -2.60 -21.33
CA ASP A 127 21.86 -2.14 -20.84
C ASP A 127 22.06 -2.35 -19.33
N GLY A 128 21.56 -3.48 -18.81
CA GLY A 128 21.64 -3.84 -17.38
C GLY A 128 20.66 -3.09 -16.47
N MET A 129 19.89 -2.13 -17.00
CA MET A 129 18.90 -1.36 -16.25
C MET A 129 17.48 -1.78 -16.62
N VAL A 130 16.57 -1.67 -15.67
CA VAL A 130 15.13 -1.85 -15.93
C VAL A 130 14.63 -0.72 -16.82
N VAL A 131 13.89 -1.09 -17.87
CA VAL A 131 13.18 -0.13 -18.71
C VAL A 131 11.94 0.35 -17.97
N LYS A 132 11.95 1.61 -17.53
CA LYS A 132 10.83 2.27 -16.83
C LYS A 132 9.76 2.74 -17.82
N LEU A 133 9.18 1.78 -18.54
CA LEU A 133 8.09 2.02 -19.49
C LEU A 133 6.92 1.13 -19.10
N THR A 134 5.83 1.76 -18.67
CA THR A 134 4.60 1.05 -18.26
C THR A 134 4.87 0.02 -17.17
N ASP A 135 5.58 0.44 -16.12
CA ASP A 135 5.97 -0.38 -14.96
C ASP A 135 5.25 0.02 -13.68
N ASP A 136 4.12 0.73 -13.79
CA ASP A 136 3.43 1.33 -12.65
C ASP A 136 2.87 0.27 -11.69
N LEU A 137 2.22 -0.80 -12.19
CA LEU A 137 1.77 -1.94 -11.39
C LEU A 137 2.93 -2.81 -10.91
N MET A 138 4.01 -2.95 -11.69
CA MET A 138 5.23 -3.67 -11.25
C MET A 138 5.89 -2.94 -10.07
N SER A 139 6.00 -1.62 -10.15
CA SER A 139 6.51 -0.77 -9.09
C SER A 139 5.59 -0.80 -7.86
N ALA A 140 4.27 -0.68 -8.04
CA ALA A 140 3.30 -0.81 -6.95
C ALA A 140 3.39 -2.18 -6.25
N THR A 141 3.49 -3.27 -7.02
CA THR A 141 3.69 -4.63 -6.49
C THR A 141 4.95 -4.73 -5.64
N ARG A 142 6.06 -4.16 -6.12
CA ARG A 142 7.33 -4.12 -5.39
C ARG A 142 7.19 -3.35 -4.06
N TYR A 143 6.55 -2.17 -4.08
CA TYR A 143 6.34 -1.39 -2.85
C TYR A 143 5.43 -2.10 -1.84
N ALA A 144 4.36 -2.76 -2.31
CA ALA A 144 3.48 -3.57 -1.47
C ALA A 144 4.25 -4.74 -0.84
N MET A 145 5.07 -5.44 -1.61
CA MET A 145 5.92 -6.54 -1.12
C MET A 145 6.96 -6.06 -0.10
N MET A 146 7.61 -4.92 -0.35
CA MET A 146 8.56 -4.30 0.58
C MET A 146 7.89 -3.97 1.92
N MET A 147 6.67 -3.44 1.86
CA MET A 147 5.91 -3.01 3.04
C MET A 147 4.96 -4.07 3.59
N ARG A 148 5.06 -5.34 3.18
CA ARG A 148 4.16 -6.43 3.61
C ARG A 148 4.06 -6.59 5.12
N ARG A 149 5.11 -6.21 5.88
CA ARG A 149 5.13 -6.20 7.35
C ARG A 149 4.07 -5.27 7.97
N MET A 150 3.58 -4.31 7.20
CA MET A 150 2.53 -3.37 7.59
C MET A 150 1.14 -3.84 7.15
N ALA A 151 1.03 -4.97 6.45
CA ALA A 151 -0.25 -5.56 6.07
C ALA A 151 -1.05 -5.93 7.33
N LYS A 152 -2.36 -5.80 7.23
CA LYS A 152 -3.30 -6.07 8.31
C LYS A 152 -4.47 -6.87 7.79
N THR A 153 -5.12 -7.60 8.67
CA THR A 153 -6.49 -8.07 8.41
C THR A 153 -7.49 -6.94 8.68
N GLN A 154 -8.69 -7.06 8.10
CA GLN A 154 -9.77 -6.12 8.39
C GLN A 154 -10.12 -6.11 9.88
N GLU A 155 -10.14 -7.29 10.50
CA GLU A 155 -10.41 -7.45 11.94
C GLU A 155 -9.37 -6.70 12.78
N GLU A 156 -8.07 -6.83 12.51
CA GLU A 156 -7.01 -6.10 13.22
C GLU A 156 -7.15 -4.57 13.06
N ALA A 157 -7.54 -4.13 11.85
CA ALA A 157 -7.74 -2.71 11.57
C ALA A 157 -8.97 -2.15 12.33
N GLU A 158 -10.07 -2.90 12.39
CA GLU A 158 -11.31 -2.52 13.06
C GLU A 158 -11.23 -2.65 14.59
N ALA A 159 -10.55 -3.67 15.11
CA ALA A 159 -10.36 -3.87 16.54
C ALA A 159 -9.67 -2.64 17.17
N ARG A 160 -8.68 -2.08 16.48
CA ARG A 160 -8.02 -0.83 16.91
C ARG A 160 -8.99 0.36 16.99
N ILE A 161 -9.96 0.44 16.07
CA ILE A 161 -11.00 1.48 16.08
C ILE A 161 -11.92 1.28 17.28
N ARG A 162 -12.30 0.04 17.60
CA ARG A 162 -13.14 -0.28 18.77
C ARG A 162 -12.44 0.07 20.08
N THR A 163 -11.17 -0.29 20.24
CA THR A 163 -10.40 0.04 21.46
C THR A 163 -10.24 1.55 21.64
N ASN A 164 -10.03 2.32 20.56
CA ASN A 164 -9.98 3.78 20.62
C ASN A 164 -11.34 4.46 20.84
N ARG A 165 -12.45 3.74 20.66
CA ARG A 165 -13.83 4.25 20.86
C ARG A 165 -14.46 3.82 22.18
N LEU A 166 -13.81 2.95 22.95
CA LEU A 166 -14.23 2.74 24.34
C LEU A 166 -14.04 4.08 25.07
N PRO A 167 -15.12 4.70 25.60
CA PRO A 167 -14.92 5.78 26.53
C PRO A 167 -14.03 5.22 27.64
N THR A 168 -12.99 5.96 28.01
CA THR A 168 -12.28 5.71 29.27
C THR A 168 -13.36 5.54 30.32
N ALA A 169 -13.54 4.31 30.81
CA ALA A 169 -14.66 3.97 31.68
C ALA A 169 -14.68 5.04 32.77
N THR A 170 -15.73 5.87 32.77
CA THR A 170 -15.90 6.87 33.82
C THR A 170 -15.95 6.05 35.09
N PRO A 171 -15.01 6.22 36.04
CA PRO A 171 -15.05 5.41 37.24
C PRO A 171 -16.41 5.67 37.86
N PHE A 172 -17.19 4.59 38.04
CA PHE A 172 -18.48 4.63 38.69
C PHE A 172 -18.17 4.97 40.16
N GLY A 173 -18.08 6.26 40.48
CA GLY A 173 -17.86 6.77 41.82
C GLY A 173 -19.11 6.51 42.64
N VAL A 174 -19.21 5.32 43.22
CA VAL A 174 -20.31 4.94 44.13
C VAL A 174 -20.02 5.34 45.57
N PHE A 175 -18.85 5.91 45.87
CA PHE A 175 -18.56 6.40 47.22
C PHE A 175 -17.89 7.77 47.15
N ASP A 176 -18.68 8.81 47.39
CA ASP A 176 -18.20 10.11 47.82
C ASP A 176 -17.91 10.01 49.33
N GLU A 177 -16.64 10.15 49.73
CA GLU A 177 -16.24 10.14 51.15
C GLU A 177 -16.80 11.34 51.94
N VAL A 178 -17.40 12.33 51.29
CA VAL A 178 -17.89 13.57 51.92
C VAL A 178 -19.39 13.52 52.23
N THR A 179 -20.18 12.74 51.48
CA THR A 179 -21.64 12.64 51.72
C THR A 179 -22.02 11.23 52.10
N GLY A 180 -21.86 10.91 53.39
CA GLY A 180 -22.44 9.70 53.98
C GLY A 180 -23.96 9.77 53.99
N TYR A 181 -24.59 8.95 53.14
CA TYR A 181 -25.89 8.31 53.37
C TYR A 181 -25.92 6.96 52.63
#